data_AF-A0A661ZEN6-F1
#
_entry.id   AF-A0A661ZEN6-F1
#
_cell.length_a   1.000
_cell.length_b   1.000
_cell.length_c   1.000
_cell.angle_alpha   90.00
_cell.angle_beta   90.00
_cell.angle_gamma   90.00
#
_symmetry.space_group_name_H-M   'P 1'
#
loop_
_entity.id
_entity.type
_entity.pdbx_description
1 polymer ?
#
loop_
_entity_poly.entity_id
_entity_poly.type
_entity_poly.pdbx_seq_one_letter_code
_entity_poly.pdbx_strand_id
1 'polypeptide(L)' 'MKVQYKKKFLKQLSIIPANIRIRIEQFVFNELPLITQIETTGKIEKMKGYDGYYKVRFGDYRVGIRKEGD' A
#
# COMPACT_ATOMS: atom_id res chain seq x y z
N MET A 1 -8.34 10.36 3.23
CA MET A 1 -8.86 9.00 2.95
C MET A 1 -8.83 8.17 4.25
N LYS A 2 -9.84 7.35 4.55
CA LYS A 2 -9.79 6.47 5.74
C LYS A 2 -9.06 5.17 5.38
N VAL A 3 -7.85 4.99 5.89
CA VAL A 3 -7.05 3.78 5.63
C VAL A 3 -7.23 2.79 6.77
N GLN A 4 -7.50 1.53 6.44
CA GLN A 4 -7.62 0.45 7.41
C GLN A 4 -6.55 -0.62 7.17
N TYR A 5 -5.90 -1.06 8.24
CA TYR A 5 -4.84 -2.07 8.17
C TYR A 5 -5.34 -3.39 8.73
N LYS A 6 -5.14 -4.47 7.96
CA LYS A 6 -5.37 -5.82 8.46
C LYS A 6 -4.28 -6.17 9.48
N LYS A 7 -4.63 -6.84 10.58
CA LYS A 7 -3.64 -7.35 11.55
C LYS A 7 -2.56 -8.22 10.88
N LYS A 8 -2.95 -9.02 9.88
CA LYS A 8 -2.01 -9.83 9.08
C LYS A 8 -0.99 -8.98 8.33
N PHE A 9 -1.38 -7.81 7.83
CA PHE A 9 -0.47 -6.88 7.15
C PHE A 9 0.58 -6.35 8.13
N LEU A 10 0.18 -5.92 9.33
CA LEU A 10 1.11 -5.42 10.35
C LEU A 10 2.11 -6.50 10.78
N LYS A 11 1.64 -7.74 10.96
CA LYS A 11 2.51 -8.88 11.29
C LYS A 11 3.49 -9.23 10.16
N GLN A 12 3.08 -9.07 8.91
CA GLN A 12 3.96 -9.26 7.76
C GLN A 12 4.95 -8.09 7.63
N LEU A 13 4.53 -6.87 7.93
CA LEU A 13 5.41 -5.70 7.89
C LEU A 13 6.54 -5.80 8.92
N SER A 14 6.28 -6.36 10.10
CA SER A 14 7.29 -6.51 11.17
C SER A 14 8.42 -7.50 10.84
N ILE A 15 8.19 -8.44 9.93
CA ILE A 15 9.21 -9.45 9.54
C ILE A 15 10.04 -9.01 8.31
N ILE A 16 9.70 -7.88 7.68
CA ILE A 16 10.43 -7.35 6.53
C ILE A 16 11.74 -6.69 6.99
N PRO A 17 12.85 -6.80 6.22
CA PRO A 17 14.10 -6.11 6.52
C PRO A 17 13.91 -4.60 6.74
N ALA A 18 14.58 -4.04 7.75
CA ALA A 18 14.41 -2.65 8.20
C ALA A 18 14.51 -1.63 7.04
N ASN A 19 15.49 -1.79 6.14
CA ASN A 19 15.72 -0.90 5.01
C ASN A 19 14.48 -0.76 4.09
N ILE A 20 13.72 -1.84 3.93
CA ILE A 20 12.53 -1.88 3.08
C ILE A 20 11.29 -1.54 3.92
N ARG A 21 11.22 -2.06 5.15
CA ARG A 21 10.14 -1.79 6.10
C ARG A 21 9.94 -0.30 6.31
N ILE A 22 11.02 0.47 6.54
CA ILE A 22 10.93 1.93 6.75
C ILE A 22 10.30 2.64 5.55
N ARG A 23 10.69 2.26 4.32
CA ARG A 23 10.09 2.82 3.10
C ARG A 23 8.60 2.49 2.99
N ILE A 24 8.24 1.25 3.32
CA ILE A 24 6.83 0.82 3.31
C ILE A 24 6.04 1.56 4.40
N GLU A 25 6.58 1.69 5.61
CA GLU A 25 5.93 2.41 6.72
C GLU A 25 5.71 3.88 6.37
N GLN A 26 6.72 4.57 5.83
CA GLN A 26 6.56 5.94 5.36
C GLN A 26 5.49 6.07 4.29
N PHE A 27 5.49 5.18 3.30
CA PHE A 27 4.48 5.20 2.27
C PHE A 27 3.08 4.91 2.82
N VAL A 28 2.92 3.85 3.63
CA VAL A 28 1.62 3.36 4.07
C VAL A 28 1.01 4.24 5.15
N PHE A 29 1.81 4.72 6.12
CA PHE A 29 1.29 5.51 7.24
C PHE A 29 1.30 7.02 7.00
N ASN A 30 2.21 7.54 6.17
CA ASN A 30 2.27 8.97 5.88
C ASN A 30 1.73 9.32 4.50
N GLU A 31 2.25 8.71 3.42
CA GLU A 31 1.80 9.09 2.05
C GLU A 31 0.35 8.63 1.77
N LEU A 32 0.02 7.36 2.05
CA LEU A 32 -1.24 6.74 1.66
C LEU A 32 -2.49 7.43 2.24
N PRO A 33 -2.53 7.86 3.52
CA PRO A 33 -3.68 8.58 4.07
C PRO A 33 -3.83 10.01 3.52
N LEU A 34 -2.72 10.64 3.13
CA LEU A 34 -2.65 11.98 2.54
C LEU A 34 -3.07 11.98 1.07
N ILE A 35 -2.92 10.85 0.38
CA ILE A 35 -3.31 10.72 -1.01
C ILE A 35 -4.85 10.73 -1.12
N THR A 36 -5.37 11.68 -1.88
CA THR A 36 -6.80 11.80 -2.21
C THR A 36 -7.20 10.82 -3.32
N GLN A 37 -6.30 10.56 -4.28
CA GLN A 37 -6.50 9.62 -5.38
C GLN A 37 -5.27 8.73 -5.56
N ILE A 38 -5.47 7.43 -5.30
CA ILE A 38 -4.49 6.35 -5.46
C ILE A 38 -3.93 6.32 -6.89
N GLU A 39 -4.74 6.75 -7.86
CA GLU A 39 -4.46 6.74 -9.29
C GLU A 39 -3.46 7.82 -9.72
N THR A 40 -3.34 8.91 -8.95
CA THR A 40 -2.50 10.07 -9.30
C THR A 40 -1.05 9.90 -8.86
N THR A 41 -0.78 9.01 -7.91
CA THR A 41 0.55 8.89 -7.29
C THR A 41 1.60 8.29 -8.23
N GLY A 42 1.22 7.62 -9.33
CA GLY A 42 2.13 7.01 -10.32
C GLY A 42 2.98 5.83 -9.81
N LYS A 43 3.24 5.77 -8.49
CA LYS A 43 3.87 4.64 -7.80
C LYS A 43 2.93 3.44 -7.64
N ILE A 44 1.62 3.67 -7.78
CA ILE A 44 0.58 2.68 -7.51
C ILE A 44 0.02 2.18 -8.83
N GLU A 45 0.20 0.88 -9.08
CA GLU A 45 -0.29 0.22 -10.28
C GLU A 45 -1.66 -0.41 -10.01
N LYS A 46 -2.67 -0.13 -10.83
CA LYS A 46 -3.95 -0.86 -10.80
C LYS A 46 -3.72 -2.30 -11.27
N MET A 47 -4.30 -3.27 -10.56
CA MET A 47 -4.22 -4.67 -10.97
C MET A 47 -5.15 -4.93 -12.15
N LYS A 48 -4.63 -5.52 -13.23
CA LYS A 48 -5.46 -5.94 -14.37
C LYS A 48 -6.38 -7.10 -13.94
N GLY A 49 -7.68 -6.96 -14.20
CA GLY A 49 -8.68 -7.99 -13.92
C GLY A 49 -9.34 -7.93 -12.53
N TYR A 50 -8.93 -7.02 -11.65
CA TYR A 50 -9.52 -6.83 -10.33
C TYR A 50 -9.86 -5.36 -10.10
N ASP A 51 -11.15 -5.03 -10.15
CA ASP A 51 -11.59 -3.65 -9.93
C ASP A 51 -11.48 -3.26 -8.45
N GLY A 52 -11.01 -2.03 -8.18
CA GLY A 52 -10.69 -1.56 -6.83
C GLY A 52 -9.40 -2.14 -6.19
N TYR A 53 -8.61 -2.96 -6.92
CA TYR A 53 -7.35 -3.50 -6.40
C TYR A 53 -6.13 -2.84 -7.05
N TYR A 54 -5.18 -2.49 -6.20
CA TYR A 54 -3.97 -1.79 -6.57
C TYR A 54 -2.75 -2.44 -5.89
N LYS A 55 -1.58 -2.28 -6.49
CA LYS A 55 -0.31 -2.77 -5.96
C LYS A 55 0.76 -1.68 -6.01
N VAL A 56 1.67 -1.71 -5.06
CA VAL A 56 2.85 -0.84 -5.01
C VAL A 56 4.09 -1.69 -4.84
N ARG A 57 5.11 -1.46 -5.67
CA ARG A 57 6.34 -2.25 -5.65
C ARG A 57 7.43 -1.53 -4.85
N PHE A 58 8.01 -2.25 -3.88
CA PHE A 58 9.15 -1.83 -3.08
C PHE A 58 10.26 -2.88 -3.23
N GLY A 59 11.05 -2.76 -4.31
CA GLY A 59 12.05 -3.78 -4.66
C GLY A 59 11.41 -5.13 -4.94
N ASP A 60 11.68 -6.11 -4.07
CA ASP A 60 11.12 -7.46 -4.13
C ASP A 60 9.77 -7.59 -3.42
N TYR A 61 9.40 -6.61 -2.60
CA TYR A 61 8.17 -6.60 -1.83
C TYR A 61 7.06 -5.86 -2.58
N ARG A 62 5.81 -6.29 -2.36
CA ARG A 62 4.62 -5.69 -2.96
C ARG A 62 3.61 -5.40 -1.87
N VAL A 63 3.09 -4.18 -1.85
CA VAL A 63 1.99 -3.77 -0.97
C VAL A 63 0.72 -3.79 -1.79
N GLY A 64 -0.22 -4.67 -1.41
CA GLY A 64 -1.55 -4.70 -2.00
C GLY A 64 -2.47 -3.71 -1.28
N ILE A 65 -3.18 -2.91 -2.06
CA ILE A 65 -4.16 -1.93 -1.58
C ILE A 65 -5.51 -2.32 -2.18
N ARG A 66 -6.54 -2.37 -1.34
CA ARG A 66 -7.93 -2.51 -1.76
C ARG A 66 -8.64 -1.21 -1.47
N LYS A 67 -9.19 -0.57 -2.49
CA LYS A 67 -10.17 0.51 -2.33
C LYS A 67 -11.52 -0.13 -2.09
N GLU A 68 -12.21 0.29 -1.04
CA GLU A 68 -13.53 -0.20 -0.67
C GLU A 68 -14.42 1.03 -0.44
N GLY A 69 -15.42 1.20 -1.31
CA GLY A 69 -16.21 2.42 -1.42
C GLY A 69 -16.00 3.11 -2.77
N ASP A 70 -17.11 3.47 -3.40
CA ASP A 70 -17.19 4.25 -4.65
C ASP A 70 -16.58 5.64 -4.44
#